data_AF-A0A6P0K1V6-F1
#
_entry.id   AF-A0A6P0K1V6-F1
#
_cell.length_a   1.000
_cell.length_b   1.000
_cell.length_c   1.000
_cell.angle_alpha   90.00
_cell.angle_beta   90.00
_cell.angle_gamma   90.00
#
_symmetry.space_group_name_H-M   'P 1'
#
loop_
_entity.id
_entity.type
_entity.pdbx_description
1 polymer ?
#
loop_
_entity_poly.entity_id
_entity_poly.type
_entity_poly.pdbx_seq_one_letter_code
_entity_poly.pdbx_strand_id
1 'polypeptide(L)'
;MAWLKLTQKALYLMKGGTNQYLQKVDLQPHNPDTEQYRFNVPVDWFQSLNNPPQSMIVSLEEEEPQAVPQETPLLSTFDRVITTQEWNAESPREDFERTIPKYIVIHHSAHRNPPHDVSEGTEEGAKELAQSIQKDHLYGRNWSDSGHNFLNTTGGYLLEGRQGSLEAVKDGKSWT
;
A
#
# COMPACT_ATOMS: atom_id res chain seq x y z
N MET A 1 -9.03 5.32 8.54
CA MET A 1 -8.27 6.24 7.68
C MET A 1 -9.06 6.47 6.41
N ALA A 2 -9.41 7.69 6.00
CA ALA A 2 -10.11 7.91 4.73
C ALA A 2 -9.18 7.62 3.52
N TRP A 3 -9.75 7.27 2.37
CA TRP A 3 -9.01 7.01 1.12
C TRP A 3 -9.73 7.63 -0.07
N LEU A 4 -9.07 7.77 -1.21
CA LEU A 4 -9.68 8.34 -2.42
C LEU A 4 -9.94 7.25 -3.47
N LYS A 5 -11.16 7.25 -4.04
CA LYS A 5 -11.55 6.41 -5.19
C LYS A 5 -11.88 7.29 -6.39
N LEU A 6 -11.19 7.09 -7.51
CA LEU A 6 -11.50 7.74 -8.78
C LEU A 6 -12.17 6.74 -9.73
N THR A 7 -13.36 7.08 -10.24
CA THR A 7 -14.07 6.34 -11.30
C THR A 7 -14.12 7.16 -12.60
N GLN A 8 -14.76 6.63 -13.65
CA GLN A 8 -14.99 7.37 -14.90
C GLN A 8 -15.89 8.60 -14.75
N LYS A 9 -16.63 8.70 -13.63
CA LYS A 9 -17.65 9.74 -13.44
C LYS A 9 -17.34 10.69 -12.30
N ALA A 10 -16.58 10.26 -11.28
CA ALA A 10 -16.34 11.08 -10.10
C ALA A 10 -15.12 10.66 -9.30
N LEU A 11 -14.61 11.61 -8.52
CA LEU A 11 -13.71 11.36 -7.39
C LEU A 11 -14.55 11.27 -6.11
N TYR A 12 -14.30 10.26 -5.30
CA TYR A 12 -14.96 10.04 -4.03
C TYR A 12 -13.94 10.09 -2.88
N LEU A 13 -14.28 10.82 -1.82
CA LEU A 13 -13.65 10.66 -0.51
C LEU A 13 -14.32 9.46 0.16
N MET A 14 -13.59 8.38 0.28
CA MET A 14 -14.08 7.14 0.84
C MET A 14 -13.76 7.05 2.32
N LYS A 15 -14.68 6.45 3.07
CA LYS A 15 -14.41 6.05 4.44
C LYS A 15 -13.45 4.85 4.44
N GLY A 16 -12.50 4.87 5.37
CA GLY A 16 -11.52 3.78 5.52
C GLY A 16 -12.12 2.40 5.65
N GLY A 17 -11.53 1.43 4.95
CA GLY A 17 -11.89 0.02 5.07
C GLY A 17 -13.30 -0.30 4.59
N THR A 18 -13.96 0.60 3.86
CA THR A 18 -15.29 0.39 3.30
C THR A 18 -15.41 0.97 1.89
N ASN A 19 -16.43 0.54 1.15
CA ASN A 19 -16.85 1.15 -0.12
C ASN A 19 -17.89 2.27 0.08
N GLN A 20 -17.92 2.94 1.25
CA GLN A 20 -18.81 4.07 1.50
C GLN A 20 -18.11 5.39 1.18
N TYR A 21 -18.77 6.27 0.42
CA TYR A 21 -18.27 7.64 0.22
C TYR A 21 -18.80 8.60 1.30
N LEU A 22 -17.93 9.52 1.72
CA LEU A 22 -18.21 10.65 2.62
C LEU A 22 -18.56 11.90 1.80
N GLN A 23 -17.80 12.14 0.74
CA GLN A 23 -17.96 13.28 -0.17
C GLN A 23 -17.64 12.83 -1.60
N LYS A 24 -18.15 13.57 -2.59
CA LYS A 24 -18.00 13.26 -4.02
C LYS A 24 -17.79 14.55 -4.81
N VAL A 25 -16.94 14.48 -5.84
CA VAL A 25 -16.81 15.52 -6.87
C VAL A 25 -16.99 14.85 -8.23
N ASP A 26 -17.97 15.31 -9.00
CA ASP A 26 -18.18 14.82 -10.36
C ASP A 26 -17.06 15.28 -11.30
N LEU A 27 -16.59 14.34 -12.11
CA LEU A 27 -15.70 14.61 -13.23
C LEU A 27 -16.44 15.42 -14.30
N GLN A 28 -15.75 16.40 -14.86
CA GLN A 28 -16.24 17.23 -15.94
C GLN A 28 -15.50 16.86 -17.23
N PRO A 29 -16.17 16.73 -18.38
CA PRO A 29 -15.49 16.55 -19.66
C PRO A 29 -14.47 17.68 -19.88
N HIS A 30 -13.24 17.33 -20.26
CA HIS A 30 -12.22 18.32 -20.61
C HIS A 30 -12.34 18.73 -22.07
N ASN A 31 -12.50 17.74 -22.95
CA ASN A 31 -12.69 17.92 -24.39
C ASN A 31 -13.77 16.92 -24.88
N PRO A 32 -14.81 17.37 -25.59
CA PRO A 32 -15.91 16.51 -26.05
C PRO A 32 -15.47 15.37 -26.99
N ASP A 33 -14.33 15.49 -27.67
CA ASP A 33 -13.84 14.51 -28.64
C ASP A 33 -12.85 13.49 -28.04
N THR A 34 -12.64 13.50 -26.73
CA THR A 34 -11.67 12.64 -26.05
C THR A 34 -12.22 12.13 -24.72
N GLU A 35 -11.76 10.97 -24.26
CA GLU A 35 -12.07 10.44 -22.92
C GLU A 35 -11.25 11.13 -21.81
N GLN A 36 -10.99 12.43 -21.95
CA GLN A 36 -10.28 13.23 -20.97
C GLN A 36 -11.26 13.96 -20.07
N TYR A 37 -11.07 13.81 -18.76
CA TYR A 37 -11.89 14.43 -17.74
C TYR A 37 -11.04 15.30 -16.83
N ARG A 38 -11.66 16.35 -16.27
CA ARG A 38 -11.07 17.24 -15.27
C ARG A 38 -11.96 17.30 -14.04
N PHE A 39 -11.35 17.55 -12.90
CA PHE A 39 -12.06 17.89 -11.67
C PHE A 39 -11.22 18.87 -10.87
N ASN A 40 -11.88 19.66 -10.02
CA ASN A 40 -11.18 20.47 -9.04
C ASN A 40 -10.88 19.60 -7.83
N VAL A 41 -9.61 19.46 -7.47
CA VAL A 41 -9.22 18.75 -6.25
C VAL A 41 -9.80 19.51 -5.05
N PRO A 42 -10.71 18.91 -4.28
CA PRO A 42 -11.32 19.54 -3.11
C PRO A 42 -10.30 19.58 -1.96
N VAL A 43 -9.54 20.68 -1.90
CA VAL A 43 -8.39 20.81 -0.99
C VAL A 43 -8.84 20.78 0.49
N ASP A 44 -10.08 21.15 0.76
CA ASP A 44 -10.73 21.08 2.07
C ASP A 44 -10.82 19.64 2.63
N TRP A 45 -10.88 18.61 1.77
CA TRP A 45 -10.83 17.20 2.19
C TRP A 45 -9.52 16.84 2.91
N PHE A 46 -8.47 17.62 2.69
CA PHE A 46 -7.16 17.44 3.31
C PHE A 46 -6.96 18.35 4.53
N GLN A 47 -7.85 19.32 4.75
CA GLN A 47 -7.72 20.32 5.81
C GLN A 47 -8.51 19.95 7.07
N SER A 48 -9.60 19.19 6.95
CA SER A 48 -10.62 19.14 8.01
C SER A 48 -10.65 17.89 8.90
N LEU A 49 -9.64 17.02 8.91
CA LEU A 49 -9.63 15.87 9.82
C LEU A 49 -8.23 15.64 10.35
N ASN A 50 -8.10 15.23 11.62
CA ASN A 50 -6.86 14.78 12.27
C ASN A 50 -6.17 13.59 11.53
N ASN A 51 -6.65 13.21 10.35
CA ASN A 51 -6.21 12.09 9.54
C ASN A 51 -6.55 12.33 8.05
N PRO A 52 -5.77 13.17 7.33
CA PRO A 52 -5.95 13.38 5.90
C PRO A 52 -5.80 12.06 5.13
N PRO A 53 -6.46 11.87 3.97
CA PRO A 53 -6.31 10.65 3.19
C PRO A 53 -4.84 10.49 2.76
N GLN A 54 -4.24 9.37 3.14
CA GLN A 54 -2.80 9.11 2.93
C GLN A 54 -2.52 8.34 1.62
N SER A 55 -3.56 7.77 1.00
CA SER A 55 -3.44 6.98 -0.23
C SER A 55 -4.57 7.30 -1.22
N MET A 56 -4.23 7.22 -2.50
CA MET A 56 -5.15 7.34 -3.62
C MET A 56 -5.07 6.04 -4.42
N ILE A 57 -6.21 5.38 -4.59
CA ILE A 57 -6.34 4.19 -5.45
C ILE A 57 -7.14 4.60 -6.67
N VAL A 58 -6.58 4.35 -7.85
CA VAL A 58 -7.20 4.69 -9.14
C VAL A 58 -7.70 3.40 -9.78
N SER A 59 -9.02 3.24 -9.84
CA SER A 59 -9.71 2.13 -10.50
C SER A 59 -10.70 2.68 -11.52
N LEU A 60 -10.30 2.75 -12.79
CA LEU A 60 -11.07 3.38 -13.87
C LEU A 60 -12.26 2.53 -14.37
N GLU A 61 -12.52 1.36 -13.79
CA GLU A 61 -13.45 0.36 -14.32
C GLU A 61 -14.56 -0.05 -13.34
N GLU A 62 -14.64 0.52 -12.13
CA GLU A 62 -15.60 0.07 -11.11
C GLU A 62 -16.94 0.83 -11.08
N GLU A 63 -18.00 0.11 -10.71
CA GLU A 63 -19.35 0.64 -10.44
C GLU A 63 -19.37 1.65 -9.28
N GLU A 64 -20.35 2.56 -9.30
CA GLU A 64 -20.48 3.61 -8.29
C GLU A 64 -20.73 3.02 -6.89
N PRO A 65 -19.99 3.46 -5.85
CA PRO A 65 -20.17 2.98 -4.49
C PRO A 65 -21.56 3.32 -3.92
N GLN A 66 -22.18 2.38 -3.21
CA GLN A 66 -23.47 2.60 -2.54
C GLN A 66 -23.28 3.28 -1.17
N ALA A 67 -24.22 4.16 -0.80
CA ALA A 67 -24.27 4.78 0.53
C ALA A 67 -24.82 3.77 1.56
N VAL A 68 -24.15 3.61 2.71
CA VAL A 68 -24.60 2.70 3.78
C VAL A 68 -24.85 3.46 5.08
N PRO A 69 -25.95 3.20 5.82
CA PRO A 69 -26.32 3.93 7.04
C PRO A 69 -25.47 3.65 8.30
N GLN A 70 -24.57 2.66 8.28
CA GLN A 70 -23.90 2.22 9.52
C GLN A 70 -22.44 1.81 9.29
N GLU A 71 -21.57 2.19 10.22
CA GLU A 71 -20.12 2.02 10.15
C GLU A 71 -19.69 0.55 10.24
N THR A 72 -18.93 0.05 9.26
CA THR A 72 -18.15 -1.18 9.42
C THR A 72 -16.92 -0.89 10.28
N PRO A 73 -16.62 -1.67 11.33
CA PRO A 73 -15.44 -1.44 12.15
C PRO A 73 -14.17 -1.60 11.31
N LEU A 74 -13.28 -0.61 11.41
CA LEU A 74 -11.91 -0.75 10.95
C LEU A 74 -11.21 -1.78 11.85
N LEU A 75 -10.84 -2.93 11.31
CA LEU A 75 -9.76 -3.73 11.89
C LEU A 75 -8.46 -2.97 11.63
N SER A 76 -8.17 -1.99 12.48
CA SER A 76 -6.85 -1.38 12.58
C SER A 76 -5.99 -2.29 13.46
N THR A 77 -5.38 -3.31 12.87
CA THR A 77 -4.49 -4.24 13.59
C THR A 77 -3.06 -4.21 13.05
N PHE A 78 -2.60 -3.09 12.50
CA PHE A 78 -1.17 -2.92 12.23
C PHE A 78 -0.42 -2.61 13.53
N ASP A 79 -0.35 -3.58 14.43
CA ASP A 79 0.41 -3.43 15.67
C ASP A 79 1.86 -3.86 15.51
N ARG A 80 2.23 -4.42 14.35
CA ARG A 80 3.52 -5.12 14.20
C ARG A 80 3.99 -5.31 12.75
N VAL A 81 5.32 -5.38 12.60
CA VAL A 81 6.01 -5.85 11.39
C VAL A 81 6.27 -7.34 11.52
N ILE A 82 5.90 -8.13 10.51
CA ILE A 82 6.27 -9.55 10.39
C ILE A 82 7.75 -9.62 10.00
N THR A 83 8.59 -10.11 10.91
CA THR A 83 10.05 -10.15 10.73
C THR A 83 10.47 -11.20 9.70
N THR A 84 11.71 -11.12 9.21
CA THR A 84 12.30 -12.15 8.33
C THR A 84 12.24 -13.55 8.93
N GLN A 85 12.35 -13.67 10.25
CA GLN A 85 12.19 -14.94 10.94
C GLN A 85 10.76 -15.50 10.84
N GLU A 86 9.75 -14.64 10.91
CA GLU A 86 8.35 -15.05 11.00
C GLU A 86 7.72 -15.44 9.66
N TRP A 87 8.21 -14.86 8.56
CA TRP A 87 7.83 -15.31 7.23
C TRP A 87 8.77 -16.37 6.66
N ASN A 88 9.73 -16.86 7.45
CA ASN A 88 10.72 -17.87 7.06
C ASN A 88 11.59 -17.45 5.86
N ALA A 89 12.22 -16.28 5.98
CA ALA A 89 13.21 -15.82 5.02
C ALA A 89 14.37 -16.81 4.87
N GLU A 90 14.82 -17.01 3.63
CA GLU A 90 16.12 -17.60 3.39
C GLU A 90 17.22 -16.66 3.89
N SER A 91 18.31 -17.23 4.40
CA SER A 91 19.47 -16.44 4.82
C SER A 91 20.05 -15.65 3.64
N PRO A 92 20.55 -14.43 3.88
CA PRO A 92 21.33 -13.70 2.89
C PRO A 92 22.45 -14.54 2.32
N ARG A 93 22.71 -14.39 1.02
CA ARG A 93 23.80 -15.11 0.34
C ARG A 93 25.18 -14.62 0.71
N GLU A 94 25.27 -13.38 1.13
CA GLU A 94 26.51 -12.72 1.51
C GLU A 94 26.20 -11.60 2.51
N ASP A 95 27.22 -11.22 3.27
CA ASP A 95 27.14 -10.06 4.15
C ASP A 95 26.93 -8.80 3.32
N PHE A 96 26.12 -7.89 3.85
CA PHE A 96 25.86 -6.59 3.23
C PHE A 96 25.87 -5.49 4.29
N GLU A 97 26.11 -4.26 3.82
CA GLU A 97 26.03 -3.10 4.69
C GLU A 97 24.63 -2.95 5.29
N ARG A 98 24.59 -2.70 6.60
CA ARG A 98 23.35 -2.43 7.33
C ARG A 98 22.61 -1.26 6.68
N THR A 99 21.29 -1.39 6.53
CA THR A 99 20.43 -0.29 6.08
C THR A 99 20.63 0.95 6.94
N ILE A 100 20.84 2.11 6.32
CA ILE A 100 20.86 3.42 6.99
C ILE A 100 19.69 4.24 6.45
N PRO A 101 18.56 4.32 7.18
CA PRO A 101 17.38 5.04 6.71
C PRO A 101 17.66 6.55 6.58
N LYS A 102 17.55 7.09 5.37
CA LYS A 102 17.66 8.54 5.09
C LYS A 102 16.48 9.09 4.29
N TYR A 103 15.93 8.26 3.41
CA TYR A 103 14.81 8.59 2.53
C TYR A 103 13.84 7.42 2.49
N ILE A 104 12.59 7.72 2.17
CA ILE A 104 11.57 6.72 1.88
C ILE A 104 11.42 6.69 0.36
N VAL A 105 11.59 5.51 -0.24
CA VAL A 105 11.32 5.27 -1.66
C VAL A 105 10.22 4.23 -1.76
N ILE A 106 9.15 4.58 -2.49
CA ILE A 106 7.97 3.73 -2.65
C ILE A 106 8.05 3.06 -4.02
N HIS A 107 7.92 1.74 -4.04
CA HIS A 107 7.93 0.90 -5.24
C HIS A 107 6.73 -0.05 -5.23
N HIS A 108 6.31 -0.51 -6.41
CA HIS A 108 5.35 -1.61 -6.55
C HIS A 108 6.10 -2.91 -6.85
N SER A 109 5.53 -4.06 -6.47
CA SER A 109 6.13 -5.39 -6.69
C SER A 109 5.92 -5.94 -8.11
N ALA A 110 5.16 -5.23 -8.95
CA ALA A 110 4.70 -5.67 -10.28
C ALA A 110 3.92 -7.02 -10.27
N HIS A 111 3.35 -7.39 -9.12
CA HIS A 111 2.41 -8.50 -9.01
C HIS A 111 0.98 -8.06 -9.33
N ARG A 112 0.07 -9.02 -9.52
CA ARG A 112 -1.36 -8.75 -9.73
C ARG A 112 -1.98 -8.10 -8.49
N ASN A 113 -2.99 -7.27 -8.71
CA ASN A 113 -3.86 -6.71 -7.68
C ASN A 113 -5.03 -7.67 -7.37
N PRO A 114 -5.77 -7.45 -6.25
CA PRO A 114 -6.99 -8.19 -5.96
C PRO A 114 -7.98 -8.14 -7.13
N PRO A 115 -8.78 -9.20 -7.35
CA PRO A 115 -8.90 -10.41 -6.53
C PRO A 115 -7.88 -11.51 -6.87
N HIS A 116 -6.82 -11.19 -7.63
CA HIS A 116 -5.85 -12.16 -8.14
C HIS A 116 -4.43 -11.91 -7.61
N ASP A 117 -4.30 -11.14 -6.54
CA ASP A 117 -3.02 -10.93 -5.88
C ASP A 117 -2.62 -12.20 -5.09
N VAL A 118 -1.31 -12.47 -5.06
CA VAL A 118 -0.77 -13.65 -4.35
C VAL A 118 -1.00 -13.56 -2.84
N SER A 119 -1.12 -12.35 -2.29
CA SER A 119 -1.35 -12.19 -0.86
C SER A 119 -2.76 -12.54 -0.41
N GLU A 120 -3.74 -12.56 -1.32
CA GLU A 120 -5.15 -12.88 -1.07
C GLU A 120 -5.79 -12.11 0.11
N GLY A 121 -5.20 -10.97 0.51
CA GLY A 121 -5.59 -10.24 1.70
C GLY A 121 -5.38 -10.97 3.04
N THR A 122 -4.56 -12.04 3.10
CA THR A 122 -4.30 -12.84 4.32
C THR A 122 -2.86 -12.70 4.82
N GLU A 123 -2.61 -13.04 6.09
CA GLU A 123 -1.26 -13.05 6.65
C GLU A 123 -0.39 -14.11 5.99
N GLU A 124 -0.96 -15.31 5.80
CA GLU A 124 -0.31 -16.45 5.16
C GLU A 124 0.09 -16.11 3.71
N GLY A 125 -0.84 -15.58 2.91
CA GLY A 125 -0.55 -15.14 1.55
C GLY A 125 0.48 -14.01 1.52
N ALA A 126 0.50 -13.12 2.52
CA ALA A 126 1.52 -12.10 2.62
C ALA A 126 2.93 -12.69 2.85
N LYS A 127 3.05 -13.73 3.68
CA LYS A 127 4.30 -14.48 3.88
C LYS A 127 4.72 -15.21 2.60
N GLU A 128 3.78 -15.84 1.90
CA GLU A 128 4.04 -16.52 0.61
C GLU A 128 4.54 -15.55 -0.47
N LEU A 129 3.93 -14.35 -0.56
CA LEU A 129 4.39 -13.31 -1.48
C LEU A 129 5.82 -12.84 -1.14
N ALA A 130 6.15 -12.63 0.14
CA ALA A 130 7.51 -12.26 0.55
C ALA A 130 8.53 -13.33 0.16
N GLN A 131 8.22 -14.61 0.39
CA GLN A 131 9.08 -15.74 -0.01
C GLN A 131 9.25 -15.81 -1.53
N SER A 132 8.18 -15.64 -2.30
CA SER A 132 8.22 -15.65 -3.77
C SER A 132 9.15 -14.56 -4.30
N ILE A 133 9.02 -13.34 -3.78
CA ILE A 133 9.85 -12.21 -4.18
C ILE A 133 11.32 -12.42 -3.75
N GLN A 134 11.57 -12.91 -2.53
CA GLN A 134 12.95 -13.18 -2.09
C GLN A 134 13.61 -14.23 -3.00
N LYS A 135 12.90 -15.30 -3.35
CA LYS A 135 13.43 -16.33 -4.27
C LYS A 135 13.76 -15.75 -5.64
N ASP A 136 12.92 -14.90 -6.20
CA ASP A 136 13.23 -14.23 -7.47
C ASP A 136 14.46 -13.31 -7.35
N HIS A 137 14.60 -12.57 -6.25
CA HIS A 137 15.79 -11.74 -6.01
C HIS A 137 17.07 -12.56 -5.86
N LEU A 138 17.04 -13.61 -5.03
CA LEU A 138 18.18 -14.49 -4.82
C LEU A 138 18.50 -15.25 -6.12
N TYR A 139 17.58 -16.05 -6.63
CA TYR A 139 17.86 -17.01 -7.70
C TYR A 139 17.71 -16.43 -9.10
N GLY A 140 16.79 -15.48 -9.31
CA GLY A 140 16.54 -14.86 -10.62
C GLY A 140 17.46 -13.66 -10.90
N ARG A 141 17.75 -12.83 -9.88
CA ARG A 141 18.54 -11.59 -10.02
C ARG A 141 19.93 -11.63 -9.40
N ASN A 142 20.27 -12.72 -8.71
CA ASN A 142 21.54 -12.88 -8.01
C ASN A 142 21.83 -11.77 -7.00
N TRP A 143 20.81 -11.32 -6.28
CA TRP A 143 20.96 -10.37 -5.19
C TRP A 143 21.35 -11.08 -3.89
N SER A 144 21.92 -10.33 -2.95
CA SER A 144 22.33 -10.84 -1.64
C SER A 144 21.14 -11.22 -0.76
N ASP A 145 19.99 -10.57 -0.96
CA ASP A 145 18.74 -10.73 -0.22
C ASP A 145 17.59 -10.05 -1.00
N SER A 146 16.40 -9.93 -0.40
CA SER A 146 15.32 -9.07 -0.87
C SER A 146 15.80 -7.64 -1.14
N GLY A 147 15.44 -7.09 -2.31
CA GLY A 147 15.87 -5.75 -2.70
C GLY A 147 15.12 -4.60 -2.03
N HIS A 148 13.99 -4.88 -1.39
CA HIS A 148 13.21 -3.90 -0.62
C HIS A 148 13.37 -4.12 0.88
N ASN A 149 13.42 -3.02 1.64
CA ASN A 149 13.50 -3.05 3.10
C ASN A 149 12.21 -3.53 3.77
N PHE A 150 11.05 -3.17 3.21
CA PHE A 150 9.73 -3.57 3.70
C PHE A 150 8.77 -3.85 2.54
N LEU A 151 7.80 -4.73 2.79
CA LEU A 151 6.70 -5.07 1.88
C LEU A 151 5.36 -4.79 2.58
N ASN A 152 4.46 -4.08 1.91
CA ASN A 152 3.07 -3.89 2.35
C ASN A 152 2.15 -4.59 1.34
N THR A 153 1.30 -5.49 1.83
CA THR A 153 0.36 -6.25 0.99
C THR A 153 -1.04 -5.63 0.98
N THR A 154 -1.88 -6.11 0.07
CA THR A 154 -3.26 -5.61 -0.15
C THR A 154 -4.16 -5.79 1.06
N GLY A 155 -3.93 -6.84 1.87
CA GLY A 155 -4.60 -7.09 3.15
C GLY A 155 -4.11 -6.20 4.29
N GLY A 156 -3.11 -5.35 4.02
CA GLY A 156 -2.47 -4.55 5.05
C GLY A 156 -1.64 -5.39 6.01
N TYR A 157 -0.73 -6.22 5.47
CA TYR A 157 0.32 -6.86 6.27
C TYR A 157 1.65 -6.22 5.91
N LEU A 158 2.40 -5.80 6.93
CA LEU A 158 3.73 -5.19 6.79
C LEU A 158 4.80 -6.22 7.15
N LEU A 159 5.67 -6.53 6.19
CA LEU A 159 6.73 -7.51 6.34
C LEU A 159 8.10 -6.83 6.21
N GLU A 160 9.06 -7.25 7.02
CA GLU A 160 10.47 -6.95 6.82
C GLU A 160 10.97 -7.69 5.57
N GLY A 161 11.58 -6.98 4.62
CA GLY A 161 12.15 -7.60 3.41
C GLY A 161 13.61 -7.93 3.60
N ARG A 162 14.47 -6.92 3.45
CA ARG A 162 15.92 -7.05 3.65
C ARG A 162 16.21 -7.25 5.15
N GLN A 163 16.92 -8.33 5.49
CA GLN A 163 17.23 -8.68 6.87
C GLN A 163 17.94 -7.54 7.60
N GLY A 164 17.44 -7.19 8.78
CA GLY A 164 18.00 -6.13 9.63
C GLY A 164 17.41 -4.74 9.36
N SER A 165 16.48 -4.61 8.40
CA SER A 165 15.81 -3.34 8.11
C SER A 165 14.95 -2.86 9.28
N LEU A 166 14.26 -3.78 9.96
CA LEU A 166 13.42 -3.42 11.11
C LEU A 166 14.26 -2.89 12.27
N GLU A 167 15.38 -3.54 12.54
CA GLU A 167 16.34 -3.11 13.56
C GLU A 167 16.94 -1.75 13.21
N ALA A 168 17.38 -1.57 11.95
CA ALA A 168 17.96 -0.31 11.48
C ALA A 168 17.02 0.90 11.64
N VAL A 169 15.72 0.71 11.42
CA VAL A 169 14.71 1.76 11.62
C VAL A 169 14.46 2.01 13.10
N LYS A 170 14.38 0.96 13.93
CA LYS A 170 14.20 1.09 15.39
C LYS A 170 15.37 1.81 16.07
N ASP A 171 16.58 1.59 15.56
CA ASP A 171 17.80 2.23 16.03
C ASP A 171 17.98 3.68 15.57
N GLY A 172 17.01 4.22 14.83
CA GLY A 172 17.05 5.57 14.28
C GLY A 172 17.47 6.61 15.33
N LYS A 173 18.67 7.17 15.16
CA LYS A 173 19.10 8.35 15.93
C LYS A 173 18.29 9.56 15.45
N SER A 174 17.67 10.29 16.38
CA SER A 174 17.15 11.62 16.10
C SER A 174 18.31 12.49 15.59
N TRP A 175 18.14 13.09 14.42
CA TRP A 175 19.08 14.06 13.88
C TRP A 175 19.26 15.19 14.91
N THR A 176 20.46 15.34 15.48
CA THR A 176 20.90 16.55 16.19
C THR A 176 21.85 17.31 15.28
#